data_AF-A0A956BTQ9-F1
#
_entry.id   AF-A0A956BTQ9-F1
#
_cell.length_a   1.000
_cell.length_b   1.000
_cell.length_c   1.000
_cell.angle_alpha   90.00
_cell.angle_beta   90.00
_cell.angle_gamma   90.00
#
_symmetry.space_group_name_H-M   'P 1'
#
loop_
_entity.id
_entity.type
_entity.pdbx_description
1 polymer ?
#
loop_
_entity_poly.entity_id
_entity_poly.type
_entity_poly.pdbx_seq_one_letter_code
_entity_poly.pdbx_strand_id
1 'polypeptide(L)'
;MARYADHDPDILLRAARYAQLPDIRRAVACAHFGLSAGTLRRAIKELGLRGRPRLVDYVLHAVTHGGTLREGPLTDLDGLANYLDYVNKDGSRAEDVWRHLRQLEREGMVAISEGRFRLLGEFP
;
A
#
# COMPACT_ATOMS: atom_id res chain seq x y z
N MET A 1 8.18 2.11 30.28
CA MET A 1 7.47 2.29 28.99
C MET A 1 8.35 3.08 28.04
N ALA A 2 9.30 2.44 27.36
CA ALA A 2 10.23 3.12 26.45
C ALA A 2 10.38 2.29 25.17
N ARG A 3 9.52 2.50 24.16
CA ARG A 3 9.56 1.69 22.93
C ARG A 3 9.15 2.39 21.62
N TYR A 4 9.18 3.73 21.51
CA TYR A 4 8.91 4.41 20.21
C TYR A 4 9.67 5.72 20.01
N ALA A 5 10.63 6.08 20.87
CA ALA A 5 11.11 7.46 20.98
C ALA A 5 11.77 8.03 19.69
N ASP A 6 12.24 7.18 18.76
CA ASP A 6 13.00 7.65 17.60
C ASP A 6 12.22 7.68 16.26
N HIS A 7 11.01 7.09 16.19
CA HIS A 7 10.27 7.03 14.92
C HIS A 7 8.76 7.21 15.12
N ASP A 8 8.15 8.01 14.24
CA ASP A 8 6.72 8.24 14.19
C ASP A 8 5.95 6.90 14.06
N PRO A 9 4.98 6.61 14.95
CA PRO A 9 4.13 5.41 14.85
C PRO A 9 3.44 5.23 13.48
N ASP A 10 3.11 6.32 12.79
CA ASP A 10 2.51 6.27 11.45
C ASP A 10 3.52 5.76 10.41
N ILE A 11 4.77 6.22 10.48
CA ILE A 11 5.87 5.74 9.62
C ILE A 11 6.09 4.24 9.83
N LEU A 12 6.07 3.78 11.08
CA LEU A 12 6.24 2.35 11.39
C LEU A 12 5.09 1.50 10.85
N LEU A 13 3.85 2.02 10.91
CA LEU A 13 2.67 1.35 10.37
C LEU A 13 2.73 1.26 8.84
N ARG A 14 3.03 2.38 8.19
CA ARG A 14 3.22 2.50 6.74
C ARG A 14 4.31 1.56 6.24
N ALA A 15 5.50 1.63 6.84
CA ALA A 15 6.61 0.74 6.50
C ALA A 15 6.29 -0.75 6.69
N ALA A 16 5.56 -1.11 7.77
CA ALA A 16 5.16 -2.50 8.00
C ALA A 16 4.20 -3.02 6.93
N ARG A 17 3.25 -2.18 6.47
CA ARG A 17 2.35 -2.51 5.36
C ARG A 17 3.12 -2.61 4.06
N TYR A 18 3.91 -1.59 3.73
CA TYR A 18 4.71 -1.54 2.52
C TYR A 18 5.61 -2.77 2.34
N ALA A 19 6.32 -3.16 3.41
CA ALA A 19 7.24 -4.29 3.40
C ALA A 19 6.59 -5.67 3.23
N GLN A 20 5.26 -5.74 3.30
CA GLN A 20 4.46 -6.97 3.13
C GLN A 20 3.66 -6.97 1.82
N LEU A 21 3.77 -5.93 1.00
CA LEU A 21 3.25 -5.93 -0.36
C LEU A 21 4.05 -6.90 -1.24
N PRO A 22 3.44 -7.48 -2.30
CA PRO A 22 4.13 -8.36 -3.23
C PRO A 22 5.30 -7.62 -3.88
N ASP A 23 6.37 -8.36 -4.20
CA ASP A 23 7.58 -7.86 -4.87
C ASP A 23 8.38 -6.77 -4.14
N ILE A 24 7.92 -6.30 -2.98
CA ILE A 24 8.67 -5.37 -2.12
C ILE A 24 9.64 -6.15 -1.23
N ARG A 25 10.94 -5.96 -1.48
CA ARG A 25 11.99 -6.46 -0.58
C ARG A 25 12.03 -5.60 0.68
N ARG A 26 12.23 -6.22 1.84
CA ARG A 26 12.39 -5.51 3.13
C ARG A 26 13.48 -4.44 3.10
N ALA A 27 14.56 -4.66 2.33
CA ALA A 27 15.62 -3.66 2.15
C ALA A 27 15.12 -2.40 1.43
N VAL A 28 14.26 -2.56 0.42
CA VAL A 28 13.62 -1.43 -0.28
C VAL A 28 12.73 -0.66 0.68
N ALA A 29 11.91 -1.37 1.48
CA ALA A 29 11.09 -0.73 2.51
C ALA A 29 11.92 0.02 3.55
N CYS A 30 13.02 -0.57 4.04
CA CYS A 30 13.93 0.09 4.98
C CYS A 30 14.50 1.38 4.38
N ALA A 31 14.96 1.35 3.13
CA ALA A 31 15.49 2.52 2.45
C ALA A 31 14.42 3.60 2.23
N HIS A 32 13.22 3.20 1.81
CA HIS A 32 12.10 4.11 1.54
C HIS A 32 11.66 4.90 2.78
N PHE A 33 11.66 4.27 3.95
CA PHE A 33 11.24 4.89 5.22
C PHE A 33 12.40 5.32 6.14
N GLY A 34 13.65 5.17 5.71
CA GLY A 34 14.82 5.49 6.54
C GLY A 34 14.92 4.63 7.82
N LEU A 35 14.44 3.38 7.78
CA LEU A 35 14.40 2.48 8.93
C LEU A 35 15.52 1.45 8.91
N SER A 36 16.02 1.08 10.08
CA SER A 36 16.88 -0.12 10.19
C SER A 36 16.07 -1.40 9.99
N ALA A 37 16.73 -2.46 9.49
CA ALA A 37 16.10 -3.77 9.35
C ALA A 37 15.58 -4.34 10.68
N GLY A 38 16.25 -4.01 11.80
CA GLY A 38 15.82 -4.38 13.15
C GLY A 38 14.54 -3.66 13.56
N THR A 39 14.44 -2.37 13.27
CA THR A 39 13.25 -1.54 13.54
C THR A 39 12.05 -2.05 12.75
N LEU A 40 12.20 -2.28 11.43
CA LEU A 40 11.12 -2.79 10.59
C LEU A 40 10.65 -4.17 11.03
N ARG A 41 11.58 -5.10 11.34
CA ARG A 41 11.23 -6.44 11.81
C ARG A 41 10.44 -6.39 13.12
N ARG A 42 10.82 -5.50 14.04
CA ARG A 42 10.11 -5.30 15.31
C ARG A 42 8.73 -4.69 15.07
N ALA A 43 8.63 -3.67 14.23
CA ALA A 43 7.34 -3.04 13.88
C ALA A 43 6.34 -4.06 13.32
N ILE A 44 6.76 -4.89 12.35
CA ILE A 44 5.92 -5.96 11.78
C ILE A 44 5.43 -6.93 12.89
N LYS A 45 6.32 -7.31 13.81
CA LYS A 45 5.97 -8.22 14.92
C LYS A 45 4.97 -7.59 15.89
N GLU A 46 5.19 -6.35 16.30
CA GLU A 46 4.40 -5.68 17.33
C GLU A 46 3.05 -5.18 16.82
N LEU A 47 2.98 -4.71 15.57
CA LEU A 47 1.74 -4.25 14.97
C LEU A 47 0.80 -5.40 14.60
N GLY A 48 1.33 -6.62 14.42
CA GLY A 48 0.56 -7.82 14.13
C GLY A 48 -0.41 -7.61 12.97
N LEU A 49 -1.71 -7.84 13.21
CA LEU A 49 -2.76 -7.67 12.19
C LEU A 49 -2.86 -6.23 11.67
N ARG A 50 -2.59 -5.21 12.51
CA ARG A 50 -2.67 -3.80 12.10
C ARG A 50 -1.61 -3.44 11.06
N GLY A 51 -0.45 -4.10 11.15
CA GLY A 51 0.67 -3.91 10.23
C GLY A 51 0.51 -4.65 8.91
N ARG A 52 -0.54 -5.45 8.72
CA ARG A 52 -0.81 -6.11 7.44
C ARG A 52 -1.37 -5.11 6.42
N PRO A 53 -1.04 -5.26 5.13
CA PRO A 53 -1.65 -4.45 4.09
C PRO A 53 -3.16 -4.67 4.06
N ARG A 54 -3.90 -3.58 3.83
CA ARG A 54 -5.32 -3.58 3.50
C ARG A 54 -5.49 -3.85 2.00
N LEU A 55 -6.69 -4.23 1.58
CA LEU A 55 -7.03 -4.34 0.14
C LEU A 55 -6.72 -3.05 -0.64
N VAL A 56 -7.01 -1.89 -0.06
CA VAL A 56 -6.66 -0.59 -0.66
C VAL A 56 -5.16 -0.38 -0.84
N ASP A 57 -4.32 -0.97 0.03
CA ASP A 57 -2.86 -0.85 -0.09
C ASP A 57 -2.36 -1.71 -1.27
N TYR A 58 -2.97 -2.88 -1.51
CA TYR A 58 -2.70 -3.70 -2.71
C TYR A 58 -3.18 -3.02 -4.00
N VAL A 59 -4.36 -2.39 -3.98
CA VAL A 59 -4.85 -1.61 -5.14
C VAL A 59 -3.89 -0.47 -5.45
N LEU A 60 -3.51 0.31 -4.44
CA LEU A 60 -2.58 1.41 -4.61
C LEU A 60 -1.23 0.91 -5.15
N HIS A 61 -0.71 -0.19 -4.60
CA HIS A 61 0.51 -0.83 -5.06
C HIS A 61 0.44 -1.22 -6.54
N ALA A 62 -0.65 -1.87 -6.95
CA ALA A 62 -0.81 -2.34 -8.32
C ALA A 62 -0.93 -1.17 -9.31
N VAL A 63 -1.75 -0.16 -9.03
CA VAL A 63 -1.93 0.97 -9.96
C VAL A 63 -0.67 1.83 -10.07
N THR A 64 0.06 2.02 -8.98
CA THR A 64 1.29 2.82 -8.95
C THR A 64 2.56 2.02 -9.26
N HIS A 65 2.47 0.70 -9.49
CA HIS A 65 3.63 -0.18 -9.63
C HIS A 65 4.63 0.00 -8.47
N GLY A 66 4.14 -0.15 -7.24
CA GLY A 66 4.93 0.06 -6.02
C GLY A 66 5.42 1.50 -5.84
N GLY A 67 4.63 2.49 -6.26
CA GLY A 67 4.95 3.91 -6.14
C GLY A 67 5.84 4.49 -7.24
N THR A 68 6.22 3.69 -8.25
CA THR A 68 7.05 4.16 -9.39
C THR A 68 6.26 5.01 -10.38
N LEU A 69 4.98 4.70 -10.59
CA LEU A 69 4.05 5.50 -11.38
C LEU A 69 3.28 6.47 -10.48
N ARG A 70 3.44 7.76 -10.75
CA ARG A 70 2.72 8.83 -10.04
C ARG A 70 1.39 9.18 -10.69
N GLU A 71 1.19 8.86 -11.95
CA GLU A 71 -0.08 9.02 -12.66
C GLU A 71 -0.16 8.03 -13.82
N GLY A 72 -1.37 7.69 -14.23
CA GLY A 72 -1.57 6.72 -15.31
C GLY A 72 -3.04 6.44 -15.60
N PRO A 73 -3.32 5.69 -16.67
CA PRO A 73 -4.66 5.25 -17.00
C PRO A 73 -5.17 4.18 -16.02
N LEU A 74 -6.48 4.14 -15.78
CA LEU A 74 -7.21 3.09 -15.07
C LEU A 74 -7.96 2.21 -16.08
N THR A 75 -7.23 1.59 -17.00
CA THR A 75 -7.80 0.89 -18.16
C THR A 75 -8.02 -0.61 -17.97
N ASP A 76 -7.38 -1.24 -16.99
CA ASP A 76 -7.46 -2.69 -16.77
C ASP A 76 -7.90 -3.04 -15.34
N LEU A 77 -9.18 -2.77 -15.05
CA LEU A 77 -9.74 -3.04 -13.72
C LEU A 77 -9.99 -4.52 -13.47
N ASP A 78 -10.27 -5.29 -14.52
CA ASP A 78 -10.41 -6.74 -14.42
C ASP A 78 -9.06 -7.42 -14.11
N GLY A 79 -7.96 -6.95 -14.72
CA GLY A 79 -6.61 -7.38 -14.37
C GLY A 79 -6.26 -7.07 -12.91
N LEU A 80 -6.61 -5.88 -12.43
CA LEU A 80 -6.43 -5.51 -11.02
C LEU A 80 -7.28 -6.38 -10.08
N ALA A 81 -8.52 -6.70 -10.46
CA ALA A 81 -9.39 -7.57 -9.68
C ALA A 81 -8.83 -9.00 -9.57
N ASN A 82 -8.33 -9.55 -10.69
CA ASN A 82 -7.65 -10.85 -10.71
C ASN A 82 -6.39 -10.85 -9.85
N TYR A 83 -5.63 -9.76 -9.82
CA TYR A 83 -4.49 -9.60 -8.92
C TYR A 83 -4.91 -9.59 -7.45
N LEU A 84 -5.97 -8.85 -7.10
CA LEU A 84 -6.50 -8.83 -5.73
C LEU A 84 -6.99 -10.21 -5.30
N ASP A 85 -7.75 -10.90 -6.14
CA ASP A 85 -8.19 -12.27 -5.86
C ASP A 85 -6.99 -13.23 -5.76
N TYR A 86 -5.97 -13.07 -6.59
CA TYR A 86 -4.76 -13.88 -6.48
C TYR A 86 -4.08 -13.72 -5.11
N VAL A 87 -3.99 -12.48 -4.61
CA VAL A 87 -3.31 -12.18 -3.34
C VAL A 87 -4.17 -12.49 -2.11
N ASN A 88 -5.47 -12.18 -2.15
CA ASN A 88 -6.37 -12.26 -0.99
C ASN A 88 -7.36 -13.42 -1.02
N LYS A 89 -7.52 -14.10 -2.17
CA LYS A 89 -8.42 -15.25 -2.39
C LYS A 89 -9.87 -14.96 -1.99
N ASP A 90 -10.40 -13.80 -2.40
CA ASP A 90 -11.69 -13.27 -1.96
C ASP A 90 -12.74 -13.14 -3.07
N GLY A 91 -12.42 -13.50 -4.31
CA GLY A 91 -13.30 -13.38 -5.46
C GLY A 91 -13.52 -11.94 -5.93
N SER A 92 -12.56 -11.05 -5.68
CA SER A 92 -12.57 -9.65 -6.11
C SER A 92 -12.95 -9.47 -7.58
N ARG A 93 -13.78 -8.46 -7.85
CA ARG A 93 -14.24 -8.04 -9.18
C ARG A 93 -13.85 -6.59 -9.49
N ALA A 94 -14.02 -6.16 -10.73
CA ALA A 94 -13.73 -4.79 -11.15
C ALA A 94 -14.49 -3.74 -10.33
N GLU A 95 -15.71 -4.04 -9.88
CA GLU A 95 -16.49 -3.14 -9.01
C GLU A 95 -15.82 -2.96 -7.64
N ASP A 96 -15.15 -3.99 -7.12
CA ASP A 96 -14.42 -3.94 -5.85
C ASP A 96 -13.19 -3.04 -5.96
N VAL A 97 -12.45 -3.18 -7.06
CA VAL A 97 -11.33 -2.30 -7.40
C VAL A 97 -11.79 -0.85 -7.43
N TRP A 98 -12.92 -0.56 -8.08
CA TRP A 98 -13.50 0.79 -8.08
C TRP A 98 -13.86 1.29 -6.69
N ARG A 99 -14.46 0.44 -5.83
CA ARG A 99 -14.76 0.81 -4.44
C ARG A 99 -13.49 1.17 -3.66
N HIS A 100 -12.43 0.40 -3.84
CA HIS A 100 -11.13 0.66 -3.20
C HIS A 100 -10.44 1.92 -3.75
N LEU A 101 -10.52 2.16 -5.06
CA LEU A 101 -10.02 3.39 -5.68
C LEU A 101 -10.74 4.64 -5.15
N ARG A 102 -12.06 4.59 -5.02
CA ARG A 102 -12.84 5.68 -4.39
C ARG A 102 -12.52 5.86 -2.92
N GLN A 103 -12.22 4.79 -2.20
CA GLN A 103 -11.74 4.90 -0.82
C GLN A 103 -10.38 5.61 -0.77
N LEU A 104 -9.43 5.24 -1.61
CA LEU A 104 -8.12 5.90 -1.71
C LEU A 104 -8.24 7.39 -2.06
N GLU A 105 -9.19 7.73 -2.93
CA GLU A 105 -9.50 9.12 -3.27
C GLU A 105 -10.03 9.91 -2.06
N ARG A 106 -10.96 9.32 -1.29
CA ARG A 106 -11.47 9.92 -0.05
C ARG A 106 -10.42 10.03 1.05
N GLU A 107 -9.47 9.10 1.09
CA GLU A 107 -8.30 9.14 1.99
C GLU A 107 -7.25 10.17 1.52
N GLY A 108 -7.46 10.83 0.37
CA GLY A 108 -6.53 11.83 -0.16
C GLY A 108 -5.24 11.24 -0.73
N MET A 109 -5.21 9.93 -0.98
CA MET A 109 -4.02 9.23 -1.50
C MET A 109 -3.91 9.41 -3.01
N VAL A 110 -5.04 9.40 -3.72
CA VAL A 110 -5.10 9.54 -5.18
C VAL A 110 -6.17 10.55 -5.58
N ALA A 111 -6.00 11.19 -6.73
CA ALA A 111 -7.08 11.86 -7.45
C ALA A 111 -7.48 11.00 -8.64
N ILE A 112 -8.77 10.85 -8.89
CA ILE A 112 -9.28 10.09 -10.02
C ILE A 112 -10.11 11.01 -10.92
N SER A 113 -9.74 11.09 -12.19
CA SER A 113 -10.49 11.87 -13.17
C SER A 113 -10.36 11.23 -14.55
N GLU A 114 -11.46 11.20 -15.29
CA GLU A 114 -11.52 10.75 -16.70
C GLU A 114 -10.82 9.40 -16.95
N GLY A 115 -11.01 8.42 -16.06
CA GLY A 115 -10.39 7.10 -16.19
C GLY A 115 -8.87 7.09 -15.97
N ARG A 116 -8.35 8.07 -15.23
CA ARG A 116 -6.93 8.19 -14.87
C ARG A 116 -6.79 8.37 -13.37
N PHE A 117 -5.67 7.94 -12.82
CA PHE A 117 -5.27 8.21 -11.45
C PHE A 117 -4.08 9.17 -11.40
N ARG A 118 -3.96 9.89 -10.29
CA ARG A 118 -2.75 10.62 -9.88
C ARG A 118 -2.52 10.42 -8.40
N LEU A 119 -1.31 10.05 -8.00
CA LEU A 119 -0.88 9.92 -6.61
C LEU A 119 -0.65 11.33 -6.02
N LEU A 120 -1.38 11.66 -4.95
CA LEU A 120 -1.36 12.98 -4.33
C LEU A 120 -0.32 13.15 -3.23
N GLY A 121 0.25 12.04 -2.75
CA GLY A 121 1.27 12.03 -1.69
C GLY A 121 2.46 11.13 -2.01
N GLU A 122 3.17 10.72 -0.97
CA GLU A 122 4.12 9.62 -1.05
C GLU A 122 3.39 8.28 -0.90
N PHE A 123 3.86 7.28 -1.65
CA PHE A 123 3.37 5.92 -1.50
C PHE A 123 3.58 5.46 -0.04
N PRO A 124 2.58 4.80 0.58
CA PRO A 124 2.65 4.37 1.98
C PRO A 124 3.58 3.19 2.20
#